data_AF-A0A6P0Y350-F1
#
_entry.id   AF-A0A6P0Y350-F1
#
_cell.length_a   1.000
_cell.length_b   1.000
_cell.length_c   1.000
_cell.angle_alpha   90.00
_cell.angle_beta   90.00
_cell.angle_gamma   90.00
#
_symmetry.space_group_name_H-M   'P 1'
#
loop_
_entity.id
_entity.type
_entity.pdbx_description
1 polymer ?
#
loop_
_entity_poly.entity_id
_entity_poly.type
_entity_poly.pdbx_seq_one_letter_code
_entity_poly.pdbx_strand_id
1 'polypeptide(L)'
;VQKDVKTGELAKQIFSSQQKTYIDLNNINEIEAIATRLVQVTVCKVIPQLQPDIEALIRYNVEKIVEESPAFQRFQQIPGVENLANQLSERLVQELSNLATEGPKNAYETVKAAMADPVGTKLSNQLVQHFGQALSTELQQEHTLEELQSLVSALLEEVKINYVMRMSDEDVEKILEQTRQLQLKANQPQNNIS
;
A
#
# COMPACT_ATOMS: atom_id res chain seq x y z
N VAL A 1 5.91 -22.78 0.51
CA VAL A 1 5.52 -21.35 0.57
C VAL A 1 6.46 -20.52 1.46
N GLN A 2 6.45 -20.61 2.81
CA GLN A 2 7.33 -19.75 3.62
C GLN A 2 8.83 -20.00 3.40
N LYS A 3 9.21 -21.26 3.20
CA LYS A 3 10.57 -21.63 2.78
C LYS A 3 10.96 -20.90 1.49
N ASP A 4 10.05 -20.91 0.52
CA ASP A 4 10.25 -20.35 -0.82
C ASP A 4 10.25 -18.80 -0.82
N VAL A 5 9.59 -18.18 0.17
CA VAL A 5 9.71 -16.73 0.45
C VAL A 5 11.09 -16.44 1.02
N LYS A 6 11.53 -17.21 2.04
CA LYS A 6 12.82 -17.03 2.70
C LYS A 6 14.03 -17.30 1.80
N THR A 7 13.91 -18.22 0.85
CA THR A 7 14.98 -18.54 -0.12
C THR A 7 14.96 -17.62 -1.34
N GLY A 8 13.97 -16.72 -1.43
CA GLY A 8 13.76 -15.86 -2.60
C GLY A 8 13.36 -16.60 -3.87
N GLU A 9 13.01 -17.88 -3.75
CA GLU A 9 12.63 -18.73 -4.87
C GLU A 9 11.28 -18.31 -5.46
N LEU A 10 10.35 -17.85 -4.63
CA LEU A 10 9.08 -17.27 -5.10
C LEU A 10 9.29 -15.97 -5.87
N ALA A 11 10.18 -15.11 -5.39
CA ALA A 11 10.49 -13.87 -6.10
C ALA A 11 11.15 -14.17 -7.44
N LYS A 12 12.11 -15.11 -7.49
CA LYS A 12 12.71 -15.57 -8.74
C LYS A 12 11.64 -16.14 -9.68
N GLN A 13 10.68 -16.92 -9.20
CA GLN A 13 9.61 -17.47 -10.03
C GLN A 13 8.68 -16.40 -10.61
N ILE A 14 8.36 -15.35 -9.85
CA ILE A 14 7.50 -14.25 -10.30
C ILE A 14 8.24 -13.35 -11.30
N PHE A 15 9.49 -13.00 -11.02
CA PHE A 15 10.23 -11.98 -11.80
C PHE A 15 11.10 -12.54 -12.93
N SER A 16 11.35 -13.86 -12.98
CA SER A 16 12.13 -14.52 -14.04
C SER A 16 11.23 -15.00 -15.19
N SER A 17 10.49 -14.11 -15.82
CA SER A 17 9.56 -14.45 -16.92
C SER A 17 10.25 -14.81 -18.26
N GLN A 18 11.58 -14.76 -18.35
CA GLN A 18 12.28 -14.97 -19.64
C GLN A 18 12.55 -16.43 -20.00
N GLN A 19 12.51 -17.39 -19.06
CA GLN A 19 12.80 -18.79 -19.37
C GLN A 19 11.94 -19.77 -18.55
N LYS A 20 10.97 -20.37 -19.23
CA LYS A 20 10.17 -21.58 -18.93
C LYS A 20 8.77 -21.36 -18.35
N THR A 21 7.79 -21.72 -19.18
CA THR A 21 6.56 -22.45 -18.85
C THR A 21 5.88 -22.06 -17.54
N TYR A 22 5.60 -20.77 -17.35
CA TYR A 22 4.51 -20.41 -16.47
C TYR A 22 3.23 -20.99 -17.08
N ILE A 23 2.45 -21.75 -16.31
CA ILE A 23 1.12 -22.15 -16.75
C ILE A 23 0.28 -20.89 -16.66
N ASP A 24 0.24 -20.17 -17.77
CA ASP A 24 -0.68 -19.07 -17.98
C ASP A 24 -2.11 -19.63 -17.99
N LEU A 25 -2.73 -19.67 -16.81
CA LEU A 25 -4.05 -20.30 -16.61
C LEU A 25 -5.18 -19.48 -17.25
N ASN A 26 -4.96 -18.21 -17.57
CA ASN A 26 -6.00 -17.28 -18.00
C ASN A 26 -5.58 -16.22 -19.05
N ASN A 27 -4.35 -16.27 -19.57
CA ASN A 27 -3.79 -15.32 -20.53
C ASN A 27 -3.67 -13.87 -20.02
N ILE A 28 -3.52 -13.70 -18.69
CA ILE A 28 -3.38 -12.42 -17.98
C ILE A 28 -2.01 -12.36 -17.31
N ASN A 29 -1.25 -11.30 -17.53
CA ASN A 29 -0.04 -11.02 -16.78
C ASN A 29 -0.39 -10.55 -15.36
N GLU A 30 -0.19 -11.41 -14.35
CA GLU A 30 -0.61 -11.12 -12.98
C GLU A 30 0.17 -9.97 -12.33
N ILE A 31 1.44 -9.77 -12.70
CA ILE A 31 2.25 -8.64 -12.21
C ILE A 31 1.64 -7.32 -12.69
N GLU A 32 1.30 -7.25 -13.97
CA GLU A 32 0.63 -6.10 -14.57
C GLU A 32 -0.75 -5.85 -13.92
N ALA A 33 -1.53 -6.90 -13.68
CA ALA A 33 -2.84 -6.78 -13.05
C ALA A 33 -2.74 -6.27 -11.60
N ILE A 34 -1.78 -6.79 -10.82
CA ILE A 34 -1.51 -6.35 -9.44
C ILE A 34 -1.02 -4.91 -9.44
N ALA A 35 -0.04 -4.56 -10.29
CA ALA A 35 0.49 -3.21 -10.40
C ALA A 35 -0.61 -2.19 -10.76
N THR A 36 -1.42 -2.52 -11.78
CA THR A 36 -2.56 -1.68 -12.20
C THR A 36 -3.54 -1.47 -11.05
N ARG A 37 -3.85 -2.53 -10.29
CA ARG A 37 -4.75 -2.43 -9.15
C ARG A 37 -4.17 -1.60 -8.01
N LEU A 38 -2.88 -1.76 -7.70
CA LEU A 38 -2.20 -0.96 -6.69
C LEU A 38 -2.17 0.52 -7.07
N VAL A 39 -1.81 0.84 -8.31
CA VAL A 39 -1.86 2.22 -8.83
C VAL A 39 -3.27 2.79 -8.69
N GLN A 40 -4.29 2.07 -9.15
CA GLN A 40 -5.69 2.51 -9.05
C GLN A 40 -6.09 2.79 -7.59
N VAL A 41 -5.78 1.89 -6.66
CA VAL A 41 -6.14 2.06 -5.24
C VAL A 41 -5.38 3.24 -4.64
N THR A 42 -4.07 3.33 -4.87
CA THR A 42 -3.26 4.42 -4.32
C THR A 42 -3.73 5.77 -4.84
N VAL A 43 -3.86 5.90 -6.15
CA VAL A 43 -4.20 7.16 -6.81
C VAL A 43 -5.65 7.58 -6.58
N CYS A 44 -6.60 6.65 -6.67
CA CYS A 44 -8.02 7.00 -6.61
C CYS A 44 -8.62 6.92 -5.20
N LYS A 45 -7.96 6.26 -4.24
CA LYS A 45 -8.49 6.07 -2.89
C LYS A 45 -7.56 6.57 -1.79
N VAL A 46 -6.27 6.24 -1.84
CA VAL A 46 -5.34 6.57 -0.74
C VAL A 46 -4.94 8.03 -0.77
N ILE A 47 -4.40 8.52 -1.89
CA ILE A 47 -3.92 9.90 -2.03
C ILE A 47 -5.01 10.93 -1.66
N PRO A 48 -6.27 10.81 -2.12
CA PRO A 48 -7.33 11.74 -1.71
C PRO A 48 -7.59 11.76 -0.20
N GLN A 49 -7.42 10.63 0.50
CA GLN A 49 -7.58 10.59 1.96
C GLN A 49 -6.44 11.29 2.70
N LEU A 50 -5.26 11.36 2.08
CA LEU A 50 -4.07 12.04 2.62
C LEU A 50 -4.02 13.52 2.28
N GLN A 51 -5.03 14.07 1.57
CA GLN A 51 -5.05 15.48 1.18
C GLN A 51 -4.79 16.45 2.36
N PRO A 52 -5.43 16.30 3.54
CA PRO A 52 -5.19 17.23 4.65
C PRO A 52 -3.73 17.22 5.12
N ASP A 53 -3.10 16.05 5.15
CA ASP A 53 -1.71 15.90 5.59
C ASP A 53 -0.73 16.46 4.55
N ILE A 54 -0.99 16.21 3.27
CA ILE A 54 -0.23 16.76 2.15
C ILE A 54 -0.34 18.29 2.14
N GLU A 55 -1.55 18.83 2.31
CA GLU A 55 -1.79 20.27 2.38
C GLU A 55 -1.04 20.89 3.55
N ALA A 56 -1.05 20.26 4.74
CA ALA A 56 -0.31 20.73 5.90
C ALA A 56 1.21 20.82 5.65
N LEU A 57 1.79 19.80 4.98
CA LEU A 57 3.20 19.80 4.61
C LEU A 57 3.51 20.90 3.58
N ILE A 58 2.67 21.07 2.57
CA ILE A 58 2.85 22.11 1.54
C ILE A 58 2.76 23.49 2.20
N ARG A 59 1.74 23.71 3.04
CA ARG A 59 1.52 24.95 3.79
C ARG A 59 2.74 25.34 4.61
N TYR A 60 3.26 24.41 5.41
CA TYR A 60 4.47 24.65 6.19
C TYR A 60 5.65 25.12 5.33
N ASN A 61 5.87 24.49 4.18
CA ASN A 61 6.97 24.87 3.28
C ASN A 61 6.71 26.22 2.60
N VAL A 62 5.49 26.50 2.18
CA VAL A 62 5.12 27.79 1.56
C VAL A 62 5.27 28.93 2.57
N GLU A 63 4.73 28.76 3.78
CA GLU A 63 4.85 29.74 4.86
C GLU A 63 6.31 30.02 5.20
N LYS A 64 7.13 28.98 5.33
CA LYS A 64 8.57 29.13 5.56
C LYS A 64 9.27 29.96 4.48
N ILE A 65 8.99 29.69 3.20
CA ILE A 65 9.58 30.45 2.08
C ILE A 65 9.13 31.92 2.12
N VAL A 66 7.87 32.16 2.46
CA VAL A 66 7.31 33.52 2.53
C VAL A 66 7.91 34.31 3.69
N GLU A 67 8.05 33.69 4.87
CA GLU A 67 8.68 34.30 6.04
C GLU A 67 10.16 34.62 5.80
N GLU A 68 10.89 33.72 5.16
CA GLU A 68 12.33 33.87 4.89
C GLU A 68 12.63 34.83 3.72
N SER A 69 11.62 35.23 2.93
CA SER A 69 11.82 36.05 1.73
C SER A 69 11.79 37.56 2.01
N PRO A 70 12.90 38.29 1.77
CA PRO A 70 12.94 39.75 1.94
C PRO A 70 11.99 40.49 0.99
N ALA A 71 11.65 39.90 -0.16
CA ALA A 71 10.71 40.49 -1.10
C ALA A 71 9.28 40.48 -0.54
N PHE A 72 8.85 39.37 0.05
CA PHE A 72 7.52 39.24 0.67
C PHE A 72 7.35 40.16 1.88
N GLN A 73 8.38 40.26 2.73
CA GLN A 73 8.38 41.18 3.87
C GLN A 73 8.22 42.65 3.45
N ARG A 74 8.79 43.05 2.31
CA ARG A 74 8.63 44.41 1.76
C ARG A 74 7.22 44.69 1.25
N PHE A 75 6.55 43.70 0.66
CA PHE A 75 5.17 43.86 0.19
C PHE A 75 4.17 43.99 1.34
N GLN A 76 4.40 43.30 2.47
CA GLN A 76 3.54 43.42 3.66
C GLN A 76 3.58 44.82 4.30
N GLN A 77 4.63 45.61 4.03
CA GLN A 77 4.78 46.97 4.57
C GLN A 77 4.03 48.04 3.76
N ILE A 78 3.41 47.68 2.62
CA ILE A 78 2.68 48.62 1.77
C ILE A 78 1.20 48.65 2.21
N PRO A 79 0.67 49.82 2.63
CA PRO A 79 -0.72 49.96 3.05
C PRO A 79 -1.70 49.55 1.95
N GLY A 80 -2.73 48.77 2.30
CA GLY A 80 -3.78 48.32 1.37
C GLY A 80 -3.48 47.05 0.57
N VAL A 81 -2.28 46.44 0.73
CA VAL A 81 -1.94 45.12 0.15
C VAL A 81 -1.45 44.11 1.20
N GLU A 82 -1.65 44.42 2.48
CA GLU A 82 -1.18 43.62 3.63
C GLU A 82 -1.61 42.14 3.54
N ASN A 83 -2.83 41.88 3.04
CA ASN A 83 -3.37 40.52 2.91
C ASN A 83 -3.06 39.83 1.58
N LEU A 84 -2.47 40.52 0.61
CA LEU A 84 -2.22 39.96 -0.72
C LEU A 84 -1.21 38.81 -0.66
N ALA A 85 -0.16 38.94 0.16
CA ALA A 85 0.83 37.89 0.38
C ALA A 85 0.21 36.60 0.95
N ASN A 86 -0.66 36.74 1.95
CA ASN A 86 -1.34 35.60 2.57
C ASN A 86 -2.30 34.92 1.60
N GLN A 87 -3.04 35.70 0.80
CA GLN A 87 -3.94 35.16 -0.22
C GLN A 87 -3.21 34.43 -1.35
N LEU A 88 -2.05 34.92 -1.78
CA LEU A 88 -1.21 34.25 -2.78
C LEU A 88 -0.62 32.95 -2.22
N SER A 89 -0.19 32.97 -0.96
CA SER A 89 0.32 31.79 -0.27
C SER A 89 -0.76 30.72 -0.16
N GLU A 90 -1.97 31.09 0.27
CA GLU A 90 -3.11 30.17 0.35
C GLU A 90 -3.46 29.58 -1.01
N ARG A 91 -3.52 30.41 -2.06
CA ARG A 91 -3.77 29.92 -3.43
C ARG A 91 -2.70 28.94 -3.90
N LEU A 92 -1.43 29.24 -3.64
CA LEU A 92 -0.34 28.35 -4.00
C LEU A 92 -0.45 27.01 -3.25
N VAL A 93 -0.77 27.04 -1.95
CA VAL A 93 -1.01 25.84 -1.15
C VAL A 93 -2.15 25.01 -1.76
N GLN A 94 -3.27 25.65 -2.10
CA GLN A 94 -4.41 24.96 -2.71
C GLN A 94 -4.08 24.37 -4.07
N GLU A 95 -3.41 25.11 -4.95
CA GLU A 95 -3.02 24.64 -6.29
C GLU A 95 -2.04 23.47 -6.21
N LEU A 96 -1.01 23.55 -5.36
CA LEU A 96 -0.04 22.49 -5.17
C LEU A 96 -0.68 21.25 -4.53
N SER A 97 -1.58 21.45 -3.55
CA SER A 97 -2.30 20.36 -2.91
C SER A 97 -3.19 19.64 -3.92
N ASN A 98 -3.99 20.38 -4.70
CA ASN A 98 -4.83 19.81 -5.76
C ASN A 98 -3.99 19.09 -6.84
N LEU A 99 -2.84 19.64 -7.23
CA LEU A 99 -1.94 18.99 -8.17
C LEU A 99 -1.41 17.67 -7.60
N ALA A 100 -1.00 17.65 -6.33
CA ALA A 100 -0.49 16.46 -5.67
C ALA A 100 -1.57 15.39 -5.43
N THR A 101 -2.82 15.80 -5.20
CA THR A 101 -3.90 14.88 -4.82
C THR A 101 -4.77 14.44 -5.99
N GLU A 102 -5.20 15.36 -6.84
CA GLU A 102 -6.09 15.08 -7.98
C GLU A 102 -5.32 14.87 -9.28
N GLY A 103 -4.12 15.44 -9.43
CA GLY A 103 -3.27 15.28 -10.62
C GLY A 103 -3.03 13.81 -10.99
N PRO A 104 -2.60 12.94 -10.06
CA PRO A 104 -2.40 11.52 -10.32
C PRO A 104 -3.68 10.82 -10.80
N LYS A 105 -4.83 11.15 -10.19
CA LYS A 105 -6.13 10.55 -10.53
C LYS A 105 -6.61 10.99 -11.91
N ASN A 106 -6.43 12.26 -12.24
CA ASN A 106 -6.73 12.78 -13.57
C ASN A 106 -5.87 12.10 -14.64
N ALA A 107 -4.58 11.91 -14.37
CA ALA A 107 -3.68 11.18 -15.27
C ALA A 107 -4.15 9.72 -15.46
N TYR A 108 -4.52 9.04 -14.38
CA TYR A 108 -5.05 7.67 -14.45
C TYR A 108 -6.33 7.58 -15.30
N GLU A 109 -7.33 8.44 -15.05
CA GLU A 109 -8.57 8.42 -15.83
C GLU A 109 -8.34 8.83 -17.30
N THR A 110 -7.36 9.69 -17.57
CA THR A 110 -6.96 10.04 -18.96
C THR A 110 -6.41 8.83 -19.69
N VAL A 111 -5.50 8.06 -19.07
CA VAL A 111 -4.96 6.82 -19.65
C VAL A 111 -6.08 5.82 -19.90
N LYS A 112 -6.96 5.61 -18.91
CA LYS A 112 -8.11 4.72 -19.03
C LYS A 112 -9.08 5.14 -20.14
N ALA A 113 -9.33 6.44 -20.30
CA ALA A 113 -10.17 6.97 -21.37
C ALA A 113 -9.54 6.76 -22.75
N ALA A 114 -8.21 6.88 -22.87
CA ALA A 114 -7.50 6.62 -24.13
C ALA A 114 -7.66 5.17 -24.61
N MET A 115 -7.91 4.22 -23.72
CA MET A 115 -8.19 2.83 -24.10
C MET A 115 -9.53 2.63 -24.84
N ALA A 116 -10.34 3.69 -25.01
CA ALA A 116 -11.59 3.62 -25.77
C ALA A 116 -11.39 3.47 -27.28
N ASP A 117 -10.20 3.77 -27.81
CA ASP A 117 -9.88 3.63 -29.24
C ASP A 117 -8.65 2.72 -29.48
N PRO A 118 -8.47 2.19 -30.71
CA PRO A 118 -7.39 1.25 -31.01
C PRO A 118 -5.97 1.81 -30.82
N VAL A 119 -5.76 3.11 -31.08
CA VAL A 119 -4.44 3.75 -30.95
C VAL A 119 -4.12 3.94 -29.48
N GLY A 120 -5.07 4.48 -28.71
CA GLY A 120 -4.87 4.69 -27.27
C GLY A 120 -4.79 3.38 -26.49
N THR A 121 -5.49 2.32 -26.92
CA THR A 121 -5.30 0.95 -26.38
C THR A 121 -3.86 0.48 -26.57
N LYS A 122 -3.31 0.63 -27.78
CA LYS A 122 -1.93 0.23 -28.07
C LYS A 122 -0.92 1.00 -27.22
N LEU A 123 -1.06 2.33 -27.12
CA LEU A 123 -0.16 3.17 -26.32
C LEU A 123 -0.25 2.84 -24.82
N SER A 124 -1.45 2.58 -24.31
CA SER A 124 -1.65 2.21 -22.91
C SER A 124 -1.01 0.86 -22.59
N ASN A 125 -1.18 -0.14 -23.45
CA ASN A 125 -0.53 -1.44 -23.28
C ASN A 125 1.00 -1.32 -23.30
N GLN A 126 1.56 -0.48 -24.18
CA GLN A 126 3.00 -0.22 -24.21
C GLN A 126 3.50 0.47 -22.93
N LEU A 127 2.73 1.43 -22.41
CA LEU A 127 3.06 2.09 -21.15
C LEU A 127 3.09 1.09 -19.99
N VAL A 128 2.08 0.25 -19.87
CA VAL A 128 1.99 -0.74 -18.79
C VAL A 128 3.12 -1.78 -18.90
N GLN A 129 3.43 -2.24 -20.12
CA GLN A 129 4.55 -3.13 -20.36
C GLN A 129 5.90 -2.51 -19.95
N HIS A 130 6.18 -1.28 -20.38
CA HIS A 130 7.42 -0.58 -20.02
C HIS A 130 7.50 -0.30 -18.51
N PHE A 131 6.39 0.04 -17.88
CA PHE A 131 6.31 0.20 -16.43
C PHE A 131 6.66 -1.11 -15.71
N GLY A 132 6.07 -2.23 -16.12
CA GLY A 132 6.35 -3.54 -15.52
C GLY A 132 7.82 -3.95 -15.67
N GLN A 133 8.42 -3.67 -16.83
CA GLN A 133 9.84 -3.94 -17.07
C GLN A 133 10.76 -3.06 -16.21
N ALA A 134 10.47 -1.76 -16.10
CA ALA A 134 11.22 -0.84 -15.25
C ALA A 134 11.11 -1.25 -13.78
N LEU A 135 9.89 -1.53 -13.29
CA LEU A 135 9.64 -1.97 -11.91
C LEU A 135 10.37 -3.28 -11.59
N SER A 136 10.29 -4.27 -12.46
CA SER A 136 10.99 -5.55 -12.27
C SER A 136 12.50 -5.36 -12.21
N THR A 137 13.04 -4.46 -13.01
CA THR A 137 14.47 -4.13 -13.04
C THR A 137 14.92 -3.48 -11.73
N GLU A 138 14.19 -2.47 -11.25
CA GLU A 138 14.49 -1.78 -9.98
C GLU A 138 14.39 -2.73 -8.78
N LEU A 139 13.35 -3.56 -8.73
CA LEU A 139 13.20 -4.54 -7.65
C LEU A 139 14.35 -5.56 -7.58
N GLN A 140 14.96 -5.88 -8.72
CA GLN A 140 16.13 -6.75 -8.80
C GLN A 140 17.44 -6.02 -8.45
N GLN A 141 17.45 -4.69 -8.48
CA GLN A 141 18.60 -3.86 -8.11
C GLN A 141 18.58 -3.53 -6.60
N GLU A 142 19.75 -3.16 -6.07
CA GLU A 142 19.93 -2.58 -4.73
C GLU A 142 19.44 -3.41 -3.53
N HIS A 143 19.47 -4.75 -3.60
CA HIS A 143 18.98 -5.64 -2.53
C HIS A 143 17.49 -5.46 -2.16
N THR A 144 16.73 -4.65 -2.90
CA THR A 144 15.31 -4.36 -2.65
C THR A 144 14.48 -5.64 -2.52
N LEU A 145 14.75 -6.62 -3.38
CA LEU A 145 14.10 -7.92 -3.33
C LEU A 145 14.38 -8.69 -2.03
N GLU A 146 15.61 -8.65 -1.53
CA GLU A 146 16.02 -9.33 -0.30
C GLU A 146 15.39 -8.65 0.93
N GLU A 147 15.32 -7.32 0.92
CA GLU A 147 14.63 -6.55 1.97
C GLU A 147 13.13 -6.87 2.00
N LEU A 148 12.46 -6.86 0.84
CA LEU A 148 11.04 -7.24 0.74
C LEU A 148 10.80 -8.68 1.21
N GLN A 149 11.68 -9.62 0.85
CA GLN A 149 11.60 -11.00 1.34
C GLN A 149 11.71 -11.08 2.86
N SER A 150 12.62 -10.30 3.45
CA SER A 150 12.80 -10.21 4.90
C SER A 150 11.54 -9.69 5.59
N LEU A 151 10.98 -8.58 5.08
CA LEU A 151 9.76 -7.95 5.60
C LEU A 151 8.55 -8.89 5.50
N VAL A 152 8.33 -9.52 4.34
CA VAL A 152 7.23 -10.48 4.17
C VAL A 152 7.43 -11.70 5.06
N SER A 153 8.66 -12.18 5.19
CA SER A 153 8.96 -13.29 6.10
C SER A 153 8.65 -12.94 7.55
N ALA A 154 9.03 -11.74 8.01
CA ALA A 154 8.74 -11.25 9.35
C ALA A 154 7.23 -11.12 9.58
N LEU A 155 6.50 -10.50 8.65
CA LEU A 155 5.04 -10.40 8.71
C LEU A 155 4.36 -11.76 8.82
N LEU A 156 4.78 -12.74 8.01
CA LEU A 156 4.25 -14.11 8.08
C LEU A 156 4.57 -14.79 9.42
N GLU A 157 5.70 -14.46 10.04
CA GLU A 157 6.05 -14.94 11.36
C GLU A 157 5.14 -14.36 12.44
N GLU A 158 4.88 -13.06 12.39
CA GLU A 158 3.94 -12.38 13.29
C GLU A 158 2.51 -12.94 13.15
N VAL A 159 2.02 -13.15 11.92
CA VAL A 159 0.70 -13.75 11.68
C VAL A 159 0.61 -15.15 12.29
N LYS A 160 1.65 -15.99 12.13
CA LYS A 160 1.68 -17.32 12.75
C LYS A 160 1.66 -17.23 14.27
N ILE A 161 2.45 -16.35 14.87
CA ILE A 161 2.47 -16.16 16.33
C ILE A 161 1.07 -15.77 16.81
N ASN A 162 0.44 -14.77 16.18
CA ASN A 162 -0.92 -14.34 16.52
C ASN A 162 -1.97 -15.43 16.34
N TYR A 163 -1.82 -16.28 15.32
CA TYR A 163 -2.73 -17.41 15.08
C TYR A 163 -2.53 -18.54 16.11
N VAL A 164 -1.29 -18.89 16.43
CA VAL A 164 -0.95 -19.93 17.41
C VAL A 164 -1.32 -19.50 18.84
N MET A 165 -1.12 -18.23 19.20
CA MET A 165 -1.55 -17.71 20.51
C MET A 165 -3.07 -17.78 20.66
N ARG A 166 -3.84 -17.42 19.63
CA ARG A 166 -5.31 -17.56 19.63
C ARG A 166 -5.79 -19.00 19.78
N MET A 167 -5.12 -19.97 19.14
CA MET A 167 -5.46 -21.38 19.31
C MET A 167 -5.09 -21.89 20.69
N SER A 168 -3.97 -21.42 21.26
CA SER A 168 -3.54 -21.82 22.61
C SER A 168 -4.57 -21.41 23.67
N ASP A 169 -5.17 -20.23 23.55
CA ASP A 169 -6.22 -19.78 24.46
C ASP A 169 -7.52 -20.61 24.29
N GLU A 170 -7.94 -20.89 23.05
CA GLU A 170 -9.13 -21.72 22.78
C GLU A 170 -8.96 -23.18 23.22
N ASP A 171 -7.77 -23.76 23.00
CA ASP A 171 -7.48 -25.15 23.38
C ASP A 171 -7.30 -25.31 24.90
N VAL A 172 -6.70 -24.33 25.58
CA VAL A 172 -6.59 -24.33 27.05
C VAL A 172 -7.97 -24.27 27.70
N GLU A 173 -8.87 -23.41 27.22
CA GLU A 173 -10.24 -23.32 27.72
C GLU A 173 -10.99 -24.66 27.52
N LYS A 174 -10.79 -25.30 26.36
CA LYS A 174 -11.39 -26.60 26.02
C LYS A 174 -10.87 -27.73 26.89
N ILE A 175 -9.57 -27.75 27.18
CA ILE A 175 -8.92 -28.73 28.08
C ILE A 175 -9.37 -28.53 29.53
N LEU A 176 -9.50 -27.28 29.98
CA LEU A 176 -10.05 -26.94 31.30
C LEU A 176 -11.49 -27.42 31.45
N GLU A 177 -12.32 -27.22 30.44
CA GLU A 177 -13.70 -27.67 30.47
C GLU A 177 -13.80 -29.20 30.44
N GLN A 178 -13.00 -29.89 29.63
CA GLN A 178 -12.93 -31.35 29.67
C GLN A 178 -12.49 -31.89 31.04
N THR A 179 -11.52 -31.23 31.67
CA THR A 179 -11.05 -31.60 33.02
C THR A 179 -12.14 -31.39 34.06
N ARG A 180 -12.88 -30.28 33.99
CA ARG A 180 -14.04 -30.00 34.86
C ARG A 180 -15.14 -31.06 34.70
N GLN A 181 -15.46 -31.45 33.47
CA GLN A 181 -16.44 -32.49 33.18
C GLN A 181 -16.00 -33.87 33.71
N LEU A 182 -14.70 -34.20 33.62
CA LEU A 182 -14.14 -35.43 34.17
C LEU A 182 -14.21 -35.46 35.70
N GLN A 183 -13.90 -34.35 36.37
CA GLN A 183 -14.02 -34.23 37.83
C GLN A 183 -15.48 -34.34 38.29
N LEU A 184 -16.42 -33.73 37.57
CA LEU A 184 -17.85 -33.85 37.85
C LEU A 184 -18.34 -35.29 37.71
N LYS A 185 -17.88 -36.02 36.68
CA LYS A 185 -18.20 -37.45 36.49
C LYS A 185 -17.52 -38.35 37.53
N ALA A 186 -16.30 -38.03 37.94
CA ALA A 186 -15.57 -38.79 38.96
C ALA A 186 -16.17 -38.60 40.37
N ASN A 187 -16.79 -37.44 40.64
CA ASN A 187 -17.46 -37.13 41.90
C ASN A 187 -18.97 -37.45 41.91
N GLN A 188 -19.52 -38.09 40.87
CA GLN A 188 -20.88 -38.64 40.94
C GLN A 188 -20.84 -39.98 41.69
N PRO A 189 -21.52 -40.11 42.86
CA PRO A 189 -21.59 -41.37 43.57
C PRO A 189 -22.26 -42.41 42.67
N GLN A 190 -21.61 -43.57 42.49
CA GLN A 190 -22.24 -44.75 41.90
C GLN A 190 -23.34 -45.25 42.86
N ASN A 191 -24.51 -44.65 42.80
CA ASN A 191 -25.73 -45.26 43.33
C ASN A 191 -26.19 -46.31 42.34
N ASN A 192 -25.69 -47.54 42.52
CA ASN A 192 -26.35 -48.75 42.08
C ASN A 192 -26.11 -49.84 43.11
N ILE A 193 -27.13 -50.11 43.94
CA ILE A 193 -27.31 -51.42 44.57
C ILE A 193 -28.75 -51.86 44.27
N SER A 194 -28.81 -53.02 43.59
CA SER A 194 -29.91 -53.98 43.41
C SER A 194 -31.10 -53.60 42.53
#